data_AF-A0A840P1N2-F1
#
_entry.id   AF-A0A840P1N2-F1
#
_cell.length_a   1.000
_cell.length_b   1.000
_cell.length_c   1.000
_cell.angle_alpha   90.00
_cell.angle_beta   90.00
_cell.angle_gamma   90.00
#
_symmetry.space_group_name_H-M   'P 1'
#
loop_
_entity.id
_entity.type
_entity.pdbx_description
1 polymer ?
#
loop_
_entity_poly.entity_id
_entity_poly.type
_entity_poly.pdbx_seq_one_letter_code
_entity_poly.pdbx_strand_id
1 'polypeptide(L)'
;MAIRTKRTIFTLVGLEDANELSSYYLRNANHLHPWEPVQSDDYNTLTDWKPRANIFTCESAQGRAYRYGVRLKNENTIIAIVNFTNVVHGVFQACHLGFSLEKNIKEKASCSRFYLL
;
A
#
# COMPACT_ATOMS: atom_id res chain seq x y z
N MET A 1 -3.50 -0.84 13.59
CA MET A 1 -2.13 -0.84 14.16
C MET A 1 -1.26 0.08 13.32
N ALA A 2 -0.36 0.88 13.90
CA ALA A 2 0.54 1.76 13.16
C ALA A 2 2.01 1.46 13.47
N ILE A 3 2.86 1.36 12.45
CA ILE A 3 4.30 1.12 12.58
C ILE A 3 5.02 2.44 12.33
N ARG A 4 5.96 2.82 13.21
CA ARG A 4 6.67 4.10 13.11
C ARG A 4 8.16 3.86 12.98
N THR A 5 8.79 4.53 12.01
CA THR A 5 10.25 4.55 11.85
C THR A 5 10.81 5.93 12.21
N LYS A 6 12.10 6.18 11.96
CA LYS A 6 12.69 7.52 12.13
C LYS A 6 11.96 8.57 11.29
N ARG A 7 11.58 8.25 10.04
CA ARG A 7 11.08 9.23 9.05
C ARG A 7 9.66 8.95 8.56
N THR A 8 9.14 7.74 8.71
CA THR A 8 7.86 7.32 8.13
C THR A 8 6.91 6.72 9.15
N ILE A 9 5.62 6.75 8.81
CA ILE A 9 4.53 6.10 9.53
C ILE A 9 3.81 5.20 8.53
N PHE A 10 3.53 3.98 8.96
CA PHE A 10 2.74 2.98 8.23
C PHE A 10 1.42 2.83 8.96
N THR A 11 0.31 3.06 8.27
CA THR A 11 -1.04 2.85 8.81
C THR A 11 -1.80 1.89 7.91
N LEU A 12 -2.65 1.05 8.50
CA LEU A 12 -3.55 0.22 7.71
C LEU A 12 -4.41 1.12 6.82
N VAL A 13 -4.55 0.73 5.56
CA VAL A 13 -5.36 1.44 4.58
C VAL A 13 -6.83 1.29 4.95
N GLY A 14 -7.51 2.41 5.14
CA GLY A 14 -8.94 2.50 5.43
C GLY A 14 -9.74 3.15 4.31
N LEU A 15 -11.06 3.28 4.52
CA LEU A 15 -11.95 3.95 3.57
C LEU A 15 -11.58 5.43 3.38
N GLU A 16 -11.09 6.08 4.42
CA GLU A 16 -10.59 7.46 4.43
C GLU A 16 -9.42 7.67 3.46
N ASP A 17 -8.67 6.61 3.16
CA ASP A 17 -7.49 6.67 2.29
C ASP A 17 -7.84 6.56 0.80
N ALA A 18 -9.10 6.28 0.43
CA ALA A 18 -9.49 6.03 -0.96
C ALA A 18 -9.09 7.17 -1.92
N ASN A 19 -9.24 8.43 -1.48
CA ASN A 19 -8.82 9.60 -2.25
C ASN A 19 -7.30 9.63 -2.48
N GLU A 20 -6.53 9.33 -1.43
CA GLU A 20 -5.08 9.38 -1.48
C GLU A 20 -4.50 8.17 -2.22
N LEU A 21 -5.13 7.00 -2.14
CA LEU A 21 -4.82 5.84 -2.96
C LEU A 21 -4.98 6.15 -4.45
N SER A 22 -6.14 6.66 -4.86
CA SER A 22 -6.39 7.09 -6.24
C SER A 22 -5.32 8.07 -6.70
N SER A 23 -5.06 9.10 -5.89
CA SER A 23 -4.03 10.11 -6.19
C SER A 23 -2.63 9.49 -6.32
N TYR A 24 -2.25 8.57 -5.43
CA TYR A 24 -0.96 7.89 -5.47
C TYR A 24 -0.77 7.09 -6.77
N TYR A 25 -1.75 6.27 -7.16
CA TYR A 25 -1.66 5.46 -8.37
C TYR A 25 -1.69 6.32 -9.64
N LEU A 26 -2.48 7.40 -9.67
CA LEU A 26 -2.49 8.35 -10.78
C LEU A 26 -1.15 9.08 -10.93
N ARG A 27 -0.56 9.58 -9.82
CA ARG A 27 0.77 10.24 -9.82
C ARG A 27 1.87 9.29 -10.29
N ASN A 28 1.73 8.00 -10.02
CA ASN A 28 2.75 6.98 -10.30
C ASN A 28 2.43 6.09 -11.50
N ALA A 29 1.35 6.35 -12.26
CA ALA A 29 0.91 5.50 -13.36
C ALA A 29 2.05 5.20 -14.35
N ASN A 30 2.75 6.22 -14.83
CA ASN A 30 3.90 6.06 -15.75
C ASN A 30 5.07 5.26 -15.14
N HIS A 31 5.20 5.22 -13.82
CA HIS A 31 6.26 4.48 -13.14
C HIS A 31 5.87 3.02 -12.85
N LEU A 32 4.61 2.78 -12.49
CA LEU A 32 4.10 1.48 -12.07
C LEU A 32 3.59 0.63 -13.25
N HIS A 33 3.14 1.27 -14.33
CA HIS A 33 2.58 0.60 -15.51
C HIS A 33 3.47 -0.50 -16.13
N PRO A 34 4.82 -0.42 -16.16
CA PRO A 34 5.65 -1.51 -16.66
C PRO A 34 5.66 -2.77 -15.78
N TRP A 35 5.27 -2.63 -14.50
CA TRP A 35 5.38 -3.67 -13.47
C TRP A 35 4.02 -4.16 -12.98
N GLU A 36 2.94 -3.54 -13.44
CA GLU A 36 1.57 -3.94 -13.15
C GLU A 36 0.94 -4.64 -14.35
N PRO A 37 0.06 -5.63 -14.13
CA PRO A 37 -0.75 -6.18 -15.22
C PRO A 37 -1.56 -5.05 -15.86
N VAL A 38 -1.78 -5.15 -17.18
CA VAL A 38 -2.55 -4.17 -17.95
C VAL A 38 -3.91 -3.95 -17.28
N GLN A 39 -4.14 -2.74 -16.80
CA GLN A 39 -5.39 -2.30 -16.17
C GLN A 39 -6.22 -1.51 -17.18
N SER A 40 -7.55 -1.51 -17.02
CA SER A 40 -8.43 -0.60 -17.73
C SER A 40 -8.22 0.84 -17.26
N ASP A 41 -8.45 1.83 -18.13
CA ASP A 41 -8.21 3.25 -17.83
C ASP A 41 -8.97 3.74 -16.57
N ASP A 42 -10.13 3.15 -16.28
CA ASP A 42 -10.96 3.50 -15.12
C ASP A 42 -10.46 2.92 -13.79
N TYR A 43 -9.49 2.01 -13.82
CA TYR A 43 -9.08 1.21 -12.65
C TYR A 43 -8.56 2.08 -11.49
N ASN A 44 -8.05 3.27 -11.77
CA ASN A 44 -7.49 4.16 -10.76
C ASN A 44 -8.39 5.34 -10.38
N THR A 45 -9.65 5.32 -10.81
CA THR A 45 -10.63 6.37 -10.47
C THR A 45 -11.07 6.28 -9.01
N LEU A 46 -11.47 7.42 -8.44
CA LEU A 46 -11.95 7.47 -7.05
C LEU A 46 -13.18 6.58 -6.82
N THR A 47 -14.06 6.48 -7.82
CA THR A 47 -15.27 5.64 -7.78
C THR A 47 -14.92 4.17 -7.53
N ASP A 48 -13.77 3.73 -8.04
CA ASP A 48 -13.25 2.38 -7.89
C ASP A 48 -12.47 2.16 -6.58
N TRP A 49 -11.79 3.20 -6.08
CA TRP A 49 -10.97 3.06 -4.88
C TRP A 49 -11.76 2.96 -3.58
N LYS A 50 -12.94 3.59 -3.49
CA LYS A 50 -13.82 3.47 -2.30
C LYS A 50 -14.25 2.02 -2.01
N PRO A 51 -14.86 1.27 -2.94
CA PRO A 51 -15.23 -0.12 -2.68
C PRO A 51 -14.02 -1.01 -2.40
N ARG A 52 -12.88 -0.77 -3.07
CA ARG A 52 -11.63 -1.51 -2.82
C ARG A 52 -11.05 -1.25 -1.43
N ALA A 53 -11.02 0.02 -0.99
CA ALA A 53 -10.57 0.37 0.36
C ALA A 53 -11.46 -0.26 1.45
N ASN A 54 -12.77 -0.35 1.20
CA ASN A 54 -13.69 -1.08 2.08
C ASN A 54 -13.34 -2.58 2.15
N ILE A 55 -13.08 -3.23 1.01
CA ILE A 55 -12.61 -4.62 0.97
C ILE A 55 -11.31 -4.78 1.77
N PHE A 56 -10.35 -3.87 1.63
CA PHE A 56 -9.09 -3.92 2.37
C PHE A 56 -9.31 -3.84 3.88
N THR A 57 -10.25 -3.01 4.32
CA THR A 57 -10.63 -2.89 5.73
C THR A 57 -11.22 -4.21 6.24
N CYS A 58 -12.14 -4.82 5.48
CA CYS A 58 -12.73 -6.11 5.81
C CYS A 58 -11.69 -7.25 5.85
N GLU A 59 -10.79 -7.32 4.87
CA GLU A 59 -9.73 -8.34 4.83
C GLU A 59 -8.77 -8.21 6.01
N SER A 60 -8.44 -6.98 6.41
CA SER A 60 -7.62 -6.73 7.60
C SER A 60 -8.34 -7.11 8.87
N ALA A 61 -9.64 -6.83 9.00
CA ALA A 61 -10.42 -7.24 10.17
C ALA A 61 -10.53 -8.77 10.30
N GLN A 62 -10.51 -9.48 9.16
CA GLN A 62 -10.54 -10.94 9.10
C GLN A 62 -9.15 -11.58 9.15
N GLY A 63 -8.08 -10.77 9.23
CA GLY A 63 -6.71 -11.24 9.27
C GLY A 63 -6.20 -11.92 7.99
N ARG A 64 -6.87 -11.71 6.85
CA ARG A 64 -6.55 -12.34 5.55
C ARG A 64 -5.52 -11.55 4.74
N ALA A 65 -5.49 -10.23 4.92
CA ALA A 65 -4.52 -9.34 4.29
C ALA A 65 -4.34 -8.06 5.11
N TYR A 66 -3.14 -7.49 5.07
CA TYR A 66 -2.82 -6.21 5.70
C TYR A 66 -2.14 -5.30 4.68
N ARG A 67 -2.80 -4.20 4.34
CA ARG A 67 -2.26 -3.21 3.41
C ARG A 67 -1.96 -1.93 4.16
N TYR A 68 -0.74 -1.44 4.03
CA TYR A 68 -0.24 -0.28 4.72
C TYR A 68 0.04 0.85 3.75
N GLY A 69 -0.56 2.00 4.03
CA GLY A 69 -0.17 3.28 3.44
C GLY A 69 1.03 3.83 4.21
N VAL A 70 2.11 4.15 3.51
CA VAL A 70 3.31 4.73 4.10
C VAL A 70 3.32 6.22 3.82
N ARG A 71 3.60 7.00 4.86
CA ARG A 71 3.68 8.47 4.80
C ARG A 71 4.95 8.95 5.47
N LEU A 72 5.48 10.10 5.05
CA LEU A 72 6.49 10.81 5.84
C LEU A 72 5.86 11.39 7.10
N LYS A 73 6.63 11.49 8.18
CA LYS A 73 6.19 12.23 9.37
C LYS A 73 5.90 13.67 8.97
N ASN A 74 4.73 14.17 9.36
CA ASN A 74 4.20 15.51 9.06
C ASN A 74 3.62 15.69 7.64
N GLU A 75 3.54 14.63 6.84
CA GLU A 75 2.87 14.65 5.53
C GLU A 75 1.68 13.69 5.55
N ASN A 76 0.61 14.02 4.84
CA ASN A 76 -0.56 13.15 4.70
C ASN A 76 -0.54 12.35 3.38
N THR A 77 0.44 12.61 2.52
CA THR A 77 0.59 12.00 1.20
C THR A 77 1.09 10.57 1.33
N ILE A 78 0.42 9.64 0.66
CA ILE A 78 0.93 8.27 0.55
C ILE A 78 2.11 8.28 -0.42
N ILE A 79 3.23 7.77 0.07
CA ILE A 79 4.50 7.70 -0.67
C ILE A 79 4.89 6.28 -1.05
N ALA A 80 4.24 5.30 -0.43
CA ALA A 80 4.43 3.89 -0.71
C ALA A 80 3.23 3.09 -0.20
N ILE A 81 3.02 1.93 -0.80
CA ILE A 81 2.06 0.93 -0.35
C ILE A 81 2.83 -0.35 -0.05
N VAL A 82 2.54 -0.99 1.09
CA VAL A 82 3.05 -2.31 1.46
C VAL A 82 1.88 -3.25 1.69
N ASN A 83 1.86 -4.36 0.96
CA ASN A 83 0.77 -5.33 0.93
C ASN A 83 1.27 -6.68 1.45
N PHE A 84 0.66 -7.15 2.54
CA PHE A 84 0.71 -8.53 2.97
C PHE A 84 -0.60 -9.18 2.58
N THR A 85 -0.59 -10.05 1.57
CA THR A 85 -1.80 -10.74 1.09
C THR A 85 -1.66 -12.25 1.28
N ASN A 86 -2.78 -12.96 1.17
CA ASN A 86 -2.81 -14.42 1.34
C ASN A 86 -2.19 -14.87 2.67
N VAL A 87 -2.57 -14.21 3.77
CA VAL A 87 -2.01 -14.48 5.09
C VAL A 87 -2.55 -15.82 5.62
N VAL A 88 -1.65 -16.72 5.98
CA VAL A 88 -1.93 -18.06 6.49
C VAL A 88 -1.43 -18.17 7.94
N HIS A 89 -2.36 -18.19 8.91
CA HIS A 89 -2.07 -18.27 10.35
C HIS A 89 -1.97 -19.71 10.89
N GLY A 90 -2.01 -20.73 10.03
CA GLY A 90 -1.82 -22.14 10.42
C GLY A 90 -0.35 -22.47 10.70
N VAL A 91 0.02 -23.75 10.58
CA VAL A 91 1.42 -24.20 10.76
C VAL A 91 2.41 -23.54 9.80
N PHE A 92 1.93 -23.00 8.67
CA PHE A 92 2.77 -22.41 7.64
C PHE A 92 3.22 -20.97 7.95
N GLN A 93 2.44 -20.18 8.71
CA GLN A 93 2.77 -18.79 9.10
C GLN A 93 3.35 -17.93 7.96
N ALA A 94 2.66 -17.87 6.82
CA ALA A 94 3.19 -17.21 5.62
C ALA A 94 2.23 -16.17 5.04
N CYS A 95 2.78 -15.32 4.18
CA CYS A 95 2.02 -14.37 3.38
C CYS A 95 2.81 -14.01 2.12
N HIS A 96 2.13 -13.43 1.14
CA HIS A 96 2.78 -12.79 0.01
C HIS A 96 3.04 -11.32 0.32
N LEU A 97 4.29 -10.89 0.13
CA LEU A 97 4.71 -9.50 0.29
C LEU A 97 4.79 -8.83 -1.09
N GLY A 98 4.06 -7.74 -1.26
CA GLY A 98 4.18 -6.82 -2.39
C GLY A 98 4.34 -5.40 -1.90
N PHE A 99 5.10 -4.56 -2.61
CA PHE A 99 5.22 -3.15 -2.27
C PHE A 99 5.37 -2.30 -3.53
N SER A 100 4.94 -1.04 -3.43
CA SER A 100 5.21 -0.01 -4.43
C SER A 100 5.72 1.25 -3.74
N LEU A 101 6.60 1.97 -4.43
CA LEU A 101 7.21 3.20 -3.94
C LEU A 101 6.97 4.31 -4.97
N GLU A 102 6.71 5.52 -4.49
CA GLU A 102 6.64 6.69 -5.35
C GLU A 102 8.00 6.96 -6.03
N LYS A 103 7.96 7.31 -7.31
CA LYS A 103 9.16 7.47 -8.15
C LYS A 103 10.20 8.43 -7.53
N ASN A 104 9.72 9.52 -6.95
CA ASN A 104 10.56 10.61 -6.44
C ASN A 104 11.19 10.32 -5.07
N ILE A 105 10.92 9.14 -4.48
CA ILE A 105 11.34 8.81 -3.11
C ILE A 105 12.51 7.82 -3.06
N LYS A 106 12.97 7.33 -4.22
CA LYS A 106 14.13 6.42 -4.32
C LYS A 106 15.40 6.93 -3.62
N GLU A 107 15.60 8.25 -3.49
CA GLU A 107 16.74 8.82 -2.77
C GLU A 107 16.50 9.06 -1.26
N LYS A 108 15.25 9.18 -0.81
CA LYS A 108 14.94 9.55 0.59
C LYS A 108 14.51 8.38 1.47
N ALA A 109 14.02 7.30 0.88
CA ALA A 109 13.67 6.06 1.56
C ALA A 109 14.59 4.93 1.09
N SER A 110 15.72 4.74 1.79
CA SER A 110 16.50 3.50 1.67
C SER A 110 15.63 2.34 2.18
N CYS A 111 14.88 1.73 1.27
CA CYS A 111 14.01 0.59 1.51
C CYS A 111 14.80 -0.73 1.43
N SER A 112 16.04 -0.73 1.94
CA SER A 112 16.95 -1.88 1.89
C SER A 112 16.74 -2.87 3.04
N ARG A 113 15.79 -2.60 3.96
CA ARG A 113 15.61 -3.38 5.20
C ARG A 113 14.30 -4.18 5.29
N PHE A 114 13.63 -4.41 4.16
CA PHE A 114 12.44 -5.27 4.10
C PHE A 114 12.73 -6.76 3.87
N TYR A 115 14.01 -7.16 3.75
CA TYR A 115 14.40 -8.53 3.37
C TYR A 115 14.82 -9.48 4.51
N LEU A 116 14.71 -9.11 5.78
CA LEU A 116 15.08 -10.00 6.90
C LEU A 116 14.13 -9.83 8.08
N LEU A 117 12.99 -10.52 8.00
CA LEU A 117 12.34 -11.17 9.14
C LEU A 117 11.92 -12.56 8.69
#